data_AF-A0A218QFM8-F1
#
_entry.id   AF-A0A218QFM8-F1
#
_cell.length_a   1.000
_cell.length_b   1.000
_cell.length_c   1.000
_cell.angle_alpha   90.00
_cell.angle_beta   90.00
_cell.angle_gamma   90.00
#
_symmetry.space_group_name_H-M   'P 1'
#
loop_
_entity.id
_entity.type
_entity.pdbx_description
1 polymer ?
#
loop_
_entity_poly.entity_id
_entity_poly.type
_entity_poly.pdbx_seq_one_letter_code
_entity_poly.pdbx_strand_id
1 'polypeptide(L)'
;MVDKRHVGEPHQMDVWLINPSNVSKVKLIESILYAVLPGVTYRLNETAHPYTRNGVEIEVLVNGNWLEVGECGEIHPGLLQPGYNGLASGWGLDRLAMLIKGIDDIRLLRSTHPQIANQMTNLEPYCLVSNQPSINRDMSIVTRRDTELEDICEKIVEVLGNDAELLESVEILSETHYQQLPEKAIQRLGIQLHQKNLLVRMTLRSLHSSITNQKANILRDLVYQRIHQGE
;
A
#
# COMPACT_ATOMS: atom_id res chain seq x y z
N MET A 1 3.03 4.05 4.11
CA MET A 1 3.29 2.60 4.07
C MET A 1 3.87 2.15 2.73
N VAL A 2 4.90 1.29 2.74
CA VAL A 2 5.45 0.63 1.53
C VAL A 2 5.38 -0.88 1.74
N ASP A 3 4.56 -1.56 0.94
CA ASP A 3 4.47 -3.01 0.87
C ASP A 3 3.94 -3.46 -0.50
N LYS A 4 3.74 -4.78 -0.66
CA LYS A 4 3.25 -5.39 -1.92
C LYS A 4 1.85 -4.97 -2.37
N ARG A 5 1.08 -4.30 -1.52
CA ARG A 5 -0.33 -3.94 -1.74
C ARG A 5 -0.58 -2.44 -1.64
N HIS A 6 0.41 -1.64 -1.23
CA HIS A 6 0.28 -0.20 -1.02
C HIS A 6 1.31 0.58 -1.84
N VAL A 7 0.82 1.67 -2.43
CA VAL A 7 1.61 2.67 -3.16
C VAL A 7 1.14 4.05 -2.73
N GLY A 8 2.02 5.05 -2.83
CA GLY A 8 1.67 6.45 -2.50
C GLY A 8 0.64 7.06 -3.46
N GLU A 9 0.57 6.56 -4.69
CA GLU A 9 -0.30 7.09 -5.75
C GLU A 9 -1.12 5.96 -6.39
N PRO A 10 -2.20 5.48 -5.73
CA PRO A 10 -3.07 4.47 -6.29
C PRO A 10 -4.02 5.06 -7.34
N HIS A 11 -4.43 4.25 -8.32
CA HIS A 11 -5.52 4.63 -9.22
C HIS A 11 -6.87 4.21 -8.63
N GLN A 12 -7.83 5.13 -8.66
CA GLN A 12 -9.19 4.91 -8.20
C GLN A 12 -10.21 5.26 -9.28
N MET A 13 -11.39 4.64 -9.21
CA MET A 13 -12.55 4.96 -10.04
C MET A 13 -13.72 5.32 -9.13
N ASP A 14 -14.20 6.55 -9.27
CA ASP A 14 -15.42 7.02 -8.61
C ASP A 14 -16.62 6.87 -9.55
N VAL A 15 -17.70 6.29 -9.03
CA VAL A 15 -18.97 6.12 -9.73
C VAL A 15 -20.07 6.81 -8.94
N TRP A 16 -20.73 7.77 -9.58
CA TRP A 16 -21.86 8.51 -9.02
C TRP A 16 -23.12 8.18 -9.81
N LEU A 17 -24.07 7.53 -9.16
CA LEU A 17 -25.36 7.17 -9.73
C LEU A 17 -26.45 8.07 -9.16
N ILE A 18 -26.78 9.14 -9.89
CA ILE A 18 -27.79 10.12 -9.49
C ILE A 18 -29.15 9.73 -10.08
N ASN A 19 -30.16 9.60 -9.23
CA ASN A 19 -31.51 9.24 -9.64
C ASN A 19 -32.54 9.92 -8.71
N PRO A 20 -33.65 10.49 -9.25
CA PRO A 20 -34.75 10.96 -8.41
C PRO A 20 -35.37 9.85 -7.55
N SER A 21 -35.34 8.60 -8.03
CA SER A 21 -35.85 7.41 -7.33
C SER A 21 -34.75 6.73 -6.51
N ASN A 22 -35.15 6.03 -5.45
CA ASN A 22 -34.21 5.30 -4.62
C ASN A 22 -33.58 4.13 -5.40
N VAL A 23 -32.25 4.01 -5.34
CA VAL A 23 -31.48 2.98 -6.04
C VAL A 23 -30.84 2.04 -5.03
N SER A 24 -30.87 0.73 -5.32
CA SER A 24 -30.24 -0.26 -4.44
C SER A 24 -28.72 -0.24 -4.59
N LYS A 25 -28.01 0.09 -3.50
CA LYS A 25 -26.54 0.00 -3.43
C LYS A 25 -26.01 -1.40 -3.68
N VAL A 26 -26.70 -2.43 -3.17
CA VAL A 26 -26.31 -3.83 -3.39
C VAL A 26 -26.30 -4.16 -4.87
N LYS A 27 -27.33 -3.74 -5.64
CA LYS A 27 -27.38 -3.97 -7.09
C LYS A 27 -26.24 -3.27 -7.84
N LEU A 28 -25.87 -2.05 -7.45
CA LEU A 28 -24.73 -1.35 -8.05
C LEU A 28 -23.42 -2.12 -7.80
N ILE A 29 -23.18 -2.50 -6.55
CA ILE A 29 -22.00 -3.26 -6.13
C ILE A 29 -21.92 -4.61 -6.87
N GLU A 30 -23.00 -5.38 -6.88
CA GLU A 30 -23.08 -6.68 -7.56
C GLU A 30 -22.84 -6.54 -9.07
N SER A 31 -23.38 -5.49 -9.70
CA SER A 31 -23.19 -5.26 -11.14
C SER A 31 -21.72 -5.03 -11.49
N ILE A 32 -21.02 -4.25 -10.67
CA ILE A 32 -19.59 -3.98 -10.85
C ILE A 32 -18.78 -5.25 -10.56
N LEU A 33 -18.99 -5.89 -9.41
CA LEU A 33 -18.28 -7.13 -9.04
C LEU A 33 -18.48 -8.24 -10.07
N TYR A 34 -19.69 -8.40 -10.61
CA TYR A 34 -19.95 -9.37 -11.67
C TYR A 34 -19.17 -9.07 -12.95
N ALA A 35 -19.03 -7.78 -13.30
CA ALA A 35 -18.29 -7.36 -14.48
C ALA A 35 -16.77 -7.53 -14.33
N VAL A 36 -16.21 -7.28 -13.14
CA VAL A 36 -14.75 -7.30 -12.92
C VAL A 36 -14.21 -8.60 -12.32
N LEU A 37 -14.98 -9.27 -11.46
CA LEU A 37 -14.59 -10.45 -10.69
C LEU A 37 -15.75 -11.47 -10.65
N PRO A 38 -16.14 -12.05 -11.81
CA PRO A 38 -17.30 -12.91 -11.89
C PRO A 38 -17.17 -14.14 -10.96
N GLY A 39 -18.20 -14.37 -10.15
CA GLY A 39 -18.25 -15.50 -9.20
C GLY A 39 -17.47 -15.29 -7.89
N VAL A 40 -16.93 -14.10 -7.65
CA VAL A 40 -16.21 -13.80 -6.41
C VAL A 40 -17.15 -13.84 -5.20
N THR A 41 -16.67 -14.40 -4.10
CA THR A 41 -17.35 -14.29 -2.81
C THR A 41 -17.02 -12.94 -2.20
N TYR A 42 -18.03 -12.17 -1.80
CA TYR A 42 -17.85 -10.86 -1.19
C TYR A 42 -18.67 -10.73 0.10
N ARG A 43 -18.31 -9.74 0.93
CA ARG A 43 -19.09 -9.29 2.08
C ARG A 43 -19.13 -7.77 2.12
N LEU A 44 -20.14 -7.24 2.80
CA LEU A 44 -20.32 -5.80 3.01
C LEU A 44 -20.21 -5.53 4.50
N ASN A 45 -19.34 -4.60 4.89
CA ASN A 45 -19.22 -4.15 6.27
C ASN A 45 -19.74 -2.72 6.37
N GLU A 46 -20.59 -2.45 7.34
CA GLU A 46 -21.07 -1.07 7.58
C GLU A 46 -19.89 -0.19 8.00
N THR A 47 -19.82 1.00 7.40
CA THR A 47 -18.78 1.99 7.68
C THR A 47 -19.34 3.40 7.52
N ALA A 48 -18.67 4.37 8.10
CA ALA A 48 -19.07 5.77 8.08
C ALA A 48 -18.08 6.61 7.27
N HIS A 49 -18.57 7.29 6.23
CA HIS A 49 -17.76 8.22 5.45
C HIS A 49 -18.30 9.66 5.61
N PRO A 50 -17.43 10.69 5.53
CA PRO A 50 -17.88 12.09 5.62
C PRO A 50 -18.87 12.53 4.53
N TYR A 51 -18.83 11.89 3.36
CA TYR A 51 -19.56 12.28 2.15
C TYR A 51 -20.71 11.34 1.76
N THR A 52 -20.92 10.25 2.49
CA THR A 52 -22.06 9.33 2.29
C THR A 52 -22.80 9.02 3.59
N ARG A 53 -24.00 8.47 3.47
CA ARG A 53 -24.79 7.86 4.55
C ARG A 53 -24.94 6.37 4.27
N ASN A 54 -25.17 5.59 5.32
CA ASN A 54 -25.36 4.14 5.23
C ASN A 54 -24.28 3.48 4.36
N GLY A 55 -23.02 3.86 4.61
CA GLY A 55 -21.85 3.45 3.85
C GLY A 55 -21.51 1.99 4.12
N VAL A 56 -20.91 1.36 3.12
CA VAL A 56 -20.39 0.00 3.20
C VAL A 56 -19.01 -0.09 2.56
N GLU A 57 -18.11 -0.80 3.23
CA GLU A 57 -16.88 -1.33 2.66
C GLU A 57 -17.18 -2.64 1.94
N ILE A 58 -16.58 -2.80 0.77
CA ILE A 58 -16.78 -3.94 -0.12
C ILE A 58 -15.52 -4.78 -0.05
N GLU A 59 -15.60 -5.97 0.55
CA GLU A 59 -14.48 -6.89 0.65
C GLU A 59 -14.75 -8.17 -0.15
N VAL A 60 -13.72 -8.68 -0.81
CA VAL A 60 -13.75 -9.94 -1.55
C VAL A 60 -12.84 -10.98 -0.89
N LEU A 61 -13.21 -12.26 -0.98
CA LEU A 61 -12.43 -13.36 -0.43
C LEU A 61 -11.33 -13.79 -1.41
N VAL A 62 -10.08 -13.68 -0.98
CA VAL A 62 -8.89 -14.00 -1.77
C VAL A 62 -7.96 -14.85 -0.93
N ASN A 63 -7.70 -16.10 -1.35
CA ASN A 63 -6.81 -17.02 -0.65
C ASN A 63 -7.11 -17.13 0.87
N GLY A 64 -8.39 -17.18 1.23
CA GLY A 64 -8.86 -17.28 2.62
C GLY A 64 -8.84 -15.97 3.42
N ASN A 65 -8.44 -14.85 2.83
CA ASN A 65 -8.42 -13.53 3.48
C ASN A 65 -9.42 -12.59 2.82
N TRP A 66 -10.04 -11.73 3.63
CA TRP A 66 -10.90 -10.66 3.13
C TRP A 66 -10.04 -9.46 2.72
N LEU A 67 -10.28 -8.97 1.51
CA LEU A 67 -9.57 -7.85 0.94
C LEU A 67 -10.58 -6.80 0.47
N GLU A 68 -10.51 -5.61 1.04
CA GLU A 68 -11.29 -4.45 0.60
C GLU A 68 -10.94 -4.06 -0.83
N VAL A 69 -11.93 -3.86 -1.70
CA VAL A 69 -11.74 -3.47 -3.11
C VAL A 69 -12.45 -2.17 -3.47
N GLY A 70 -13.28 -1.65 -2.58
CA GLY A 70 -13.99 -0.40 -2.76
C GLY A 70 -14.97 -0.14 -1.63
N GLU A 71 -15.71 0.94 -1.79
CA GLU A 71 -16.72 1.41 -0.85
C GLU A 71 -17.94 1.91 -1.61
N CYS A 72 -19.09 1.94 -0.96
CA CYS A 72 -20.32 2.51 -1.54
C CYS A 72 -21.23 3.07 -0.45
N GLY A 73 -21.93 4.16 -0.73
CA GLY A 73 -22.93 4.71 0.17
C GLY A 73 -23.95 5.58 -0.53
N GLU A 74 -24.99 5.95 0.21
CA GLU A 74 -25.97 6.95 -0.24
C GLU A 74 -25.32 8.32 -0.17
N ILE A 75 -25.35 9.10 -1.25
CA ILE A 75 -24.69 10.41 -1.30
C ILE A 75 -25.28 11.30 -0.20
N HIS A 76 -24.42 11.99 0.57
CA HIS A 76 -24.89 12.89 1.60
C HIS A 76 -25.77 14.00 0.96
N PRO A 77 -27.02 14.24 1.43
CA PRO A 77 -27.94 15.18 0.79
C PRO A 77 -27.41 16.62 0.68
N GLY A 78 -26.50 17.03 1.57
CA GLY A 78 -25.82 18.32 1.48
C GLY A 78 -24.90 18.48 0.25
N LEU A 79 -24.61 17.39 -0.46
CA LEU A 79 -23.84 17.37 -1.71
C LEU A 79 -24.73 17.35 -2.96
N LEU A 80 -26.06 17.25 -2.81
CA LEU A 80 -27.01 17.16 -3.90
C LEU A 80 -27.99 18.35 -3.88
N GLN A 81 -28.58 18.65 -5.05
CA GLN A 81 -29.70 19.57 -5.13
C GLN A 81 -30.96 18.93 -4.50
N PRO A 82 -31.86 19.74 -3.89
CA PRO A 82 -33.12 19.23 -3.34
C PRO A 82 -33.91 18.41 -4.38
N GLY A 83 -34.44 17.27 -3.96
CA GLY A 83 -35.20 16.34 -4.82
C GLY A 83 -34.34 15.31 -5.57
N TYR A 84 -33.01 15.39 -5.48
CA TYR A 84 -32.11 14.36 -5.98
C TYR A 84 -31.60 13.45 -4.86
N ASN A 85 -31.44 12.18 -5.20
CA ASN A 85 -30.76 11.17 -4.38
C ASN A 85 -29.75 10.44 -5.27
N GLY A 86 -28.92 9.60 -4.66
CA GLY A 86 -28.03 8.76 -5.44
C GLY A 86 -27.06 7.97 -4.59
N LEU A 87 -26.21 7.23 -5.28
CA LEU A 87 -25.14 6.43 -4.71
C LEU A 87 -23.79 6.95 -5.19
N ALA A 88 -22.82 6.98 -4.29
CA ALA A 88 -21.41 7.15 -4.64
C ALA A 88 -20.68 5.87 -4.26
N SER A 89 -19.75 5.44 -5.11
CA SER A 89 -18.84 4.34 -4.81
C SER A 89 -17.45 4.64 -5.34
N GLY A 90 -16.43 4.32 -4.55
CA GLY A 90 -15.02 4.40 -4.94
C GLY A 90 -14.43 3.01 -5.07
N TRP A 91 -13.66 2.76 -6.13
CA TRP A 91 -13.08 1.44 -6.42
C TRP A 91 -11.57 1.54 -6.61
N GLY A 92 -10.82 0.65 -5.96
CA GLY A 92 -9.36 0.59 -6.11
C GLY A 92 -8.97 -0.13 -7.41
N LEU A 93 -8.65 0.63 -8.47
CA LEU A 93 -8.36 0.08 -9.79
C LEU A 93 -7.11 -0.81 -9.80
N ASP A 94 -6.05 -0.39 -9.13
CA ASP A 94 -4.82 -1.19 -9.01
C ASP A 94 -5.13 -2.56 -8.38
N ARG A 95 -5.94 -2.55 -7.32
CA ARG A 95 -6.30 -3.76 -6.59
C ARG A 95 -7.18 -4.69 -7.42
N LEU A 96 -8.18 -4.14 -8.12
CA LEU A 96 -9.02 -4.89 -9.05
C LEU A 96 -8.18 -5.50 -10.18
N ALA A 97 -7.28 -4.73 -10.79
CA ALA A 97 -6.37 -5.21 -11.84
C ALA A 97 -5.46 -6.33 -11.31
N MET A 98 -4.92 -6.19 -10.10
CA MET A 98 -4.12 -7.24 -9.47
C MET A 98 -4.92 -8.54 -9.28
N LEU A 99 -6.17 -8.45 -8.82
CA LEU A 99 -7.03 -9.62 -8.63
C LEU A 99 -7.37 -10.31 -9.95
N ILE A 100 -7.74 -9.55 -10.98
CA ILE A 100 -8.05 -10.08 -12.32
C ILE A 100 -6.83 -10.82 -12.89
N LYS A 101 -5.64 -10.24 -12.75
CA LYS A 101 -4.41 -10.80 -13.32
C LYS A 101 -3.72 -11.82 -12.41
N GLY A 102 -4.16 -12.02 -11.17
CA GLY A 102 -3.48 -12.87 -10.20
C GLY A 102 -2.10 -12.34 -9.76
N ILE A 103 -1.93 -11.02 -9.72
CA ILE A 103 -0.70 -10.34 -9.29
C ILE A 103 -0.70 -10.18 -7.77
N ASP A 104 0.41 -10.51 -7.12
CA ASP A 104 0.58 -10.43 -5.67
C ASP A 104 1.46 -9.25 -5.21
N ASP A 105 2.04 -8.50 -6.15
CA ASP A 105 2.94 -7.37 -5.92
C ASP A 105 2.57 -6.17 -6.81
N ILE A 106 2.09 -5.10 -6.19
CA ILE A 106 1.61 -3.89 -6.86
C ILE A 106 2.69 -3.18 -7.70
N ARG A 107 3.98 -3.40 -7.39
CA ARG A 107 5.09 -2.84 -8.16
C ARG A 107 5.12 -3.37 -9.60
N LEU A 108 4.57 -4.56 -9.84
CA LEU A 108 4.45 -5.15 -11.19
C LEU A 108 3.62 -4.28 -12.12
N LEU A 109 2.57 -3.61 -11.63
CA LEU A 109 1.71 -2.75 -12.46
C LEU A 109 2.44 -1.54 -13.04
N ARG A 110 3.56 -1.13 -12.42
CA ARG A 110 4.33 0.07 -12.78
C ARG A 110 5.73 -0.26 -13.29
N SER A 111 6.06 -1.54 -13.43
CA SER A 111 7.39 -1.96 -13.87
C SER A 111 7.62 -1.56 -15.33
N THR A 112 8.75 -0.89 -15.59
CA THR A 112 9.20 -0.54 -16.94
C THR A 112 9.96 -1.67 -17.62
N HIS A 113 10.17 -2.81 -16.93
CA HIS A 113 10.85 -3.96 -17.50
C HIS A 113 10.02 -4.55 -18.66
N PRO A 114 10.57 -4.69 -19.88
CA PRO A 114 9.78 -5.01 -21.07
C PRO A 114 8.90 -6.26 -20.94
N GLN A 115 9.41 -7.34 -20.32
CA GLN A 115 8.64 -8.57 -20.15
C GLN A 115 7.45 -8.45 -19.18
N ILE A 116 7.51 -7.49 -18.26
CA ILE A 116 6.41 -7.21 -17.31
C ILE A 116 5.46 -6.20 -17.95
N ALA A 117 6.00 -5.07 -18.46
CA ALA A 117 5.24 -4.00 -19.08
C ALA A 117 4.35 -4.49 -20.24
N ASN A 118 4.86 -5.39 -21.09
CA ASN A 118 4.10 -5.94 -22.21
C ASN A 118 2.84 -6.71 -21.76
N GLN A 119 2.83 -7.25 -20.54
CA GLN A 119 1.67 -7.96 -19.98
C GLN A 119 0.61 -7.02 -19.37
N MET A 120 0.90 -5.72 -19.24
CA MET A 120 -0.01 -4.72 -18.67
C MET A 120 -0.90 -4.03 -19.71
N THR A 121 -0.87 -4.52 -20.96
CA THR A 121 -1.66 -3.97 -22.09
C THR A 121 -3.07 -4.56 -22.19
N ASN A 122 -3.37 -5.58 -21.40
CA ASN A 122 -4.68 -6.25 -21.33
C ASN A 122 -4.91 -6.86 -19.93
N LEU A 123 -6.04 -7.52 -19.74
CA LEU A 123 -6.45 -8.11 -18.47
C LEU A 123 -6.17 -9.63 -18.36
N GLU A 124 -5.40 -10.21 -19.28
CA GLU A 124 -5.03 -11.63 -19.20
C GLU A 124 -4.24 -11.93 -17.92
N PRO A 125 -4.32 -13.16 -17.36
CA PRO A 125 -3.54 -13.55 -16.19
C PRO A 125 -2.04 -13.25 -16.35
N TYR A 126 -1.42 -12.77 -15.29
CA TYR A 126 0.00 -12.45 -15.27
C TYR A 126 0.85 -13.73 -15.29
N CYS A 127 1.75 -13.81 -16.26
CA CYS A 127 2.78 -14.84 -16.35
C CYS A 127 4.02 -14.37 -15.60
N LEU A 128 4.38 -15.10 -14.54
CA LEU A 128 5.52 -14.79 -13.68
C LEU A 128 6.82 -14.68 -14.48
N VAL A 129 7.45 -13.50 -14.43
CA VAL A 129 8.74 -13.24 -15.09
C VAL A 129 9.91 -13.73 -14.24
N SER A 130 9.82 -13.58 -12.91
CA SER A 130 10.91 -13.90 -12.00
C SER A 130 10.39 -14.24 -10.61
N ASN A 131 11.04 -15.20 -9.94
CA ASN A 131 10.72 -15.59 -8.56
C ASN A 131 11.93 -15.46 -7.63
N GLN A 132 12.70 -14.39 -7.81
CA GLN A 132 13.97 -14.21 -7.09
C GLN A 132 13.73 -14.00 -5.59
N PRO A 133 14.63 -14.51 -4.73
CA PRO A 133 14.50 -14.33 -3.29
C PRO A 133 14.62 -12.85 -2.92
N SER A 134 13.88 -12.43 -1.90
CA SER A 134 14.10 -11.15 -1.24
C SER A 134 15.34 -11.19 -0.35
N ILE A 135 15.89 -10.01 -0.07
CA ILE A 135 17.01 -9.80 0.85
C ILE A 135 16.59 -8.76 1.88
N ASN A 136 16.69 -9.12 3.16
CA ASN A 136 16.32 -8.23 4.27
C ASN A 136 17.55 -7.47 4.77
N ARG A 137 17.35 -6.21 5.14
CA ARG A 137 18.35 -5.35 5.79
C ARG A 137 17.73 -4.63 6.97
N ASP A 138 18.23 -4.95 8.15
CA ASP A 138 17.78 -4.33 9.39
C ASP A 138 18.73 -3.17 9.74
N MET A 139 18.15 -2.07 10.24
CA MET A 139 18.88 -0.89 10.64
C MET A 139 18.26 -0.27 11.90
N SER A 140 19.10 0.10 12.86
CA SER A 140 18.66 0.80 14.08
C SER A 140 18.84 2.30 13.87
N ILE A 141 17.76 3.01 13.58
CA ILE A 141 17.79 4.44 13.27
C ILE A 141 17.25 5.26 14.43
N VAL A 142 17.85 6.43 14.64
CA VAL A 142 17.37 7.40 15.60
C VAL A 142 16.47 8.40 14.88
N THR A 143 15.30 8.68 15.45
CA THR A 143 14.31 9.61 14.90
C THR A 143 13.71 10.48 16.00
N ARG A 144 12.94 11.50 15.59
CA ARG A 144 12.04 12.20 16.51
C ARG A 144 10.94 11.25 17.01
N ARG A 145 10.34 11.58 18.16
CA ARG A 145 9.31 10.74 18.82
C ARG A 145 8.02 10.61 18.01
N ASP A 146 7.67 11.66 17.29
CA ASP A 146 6.49 11.77 16.42
C ASP A 146 6.69 11.17 15.04
N THR A 147 7.89 10.69 14.70
CA THR A 147 8.13 10.05 13.39
C THR A 147 7.38 8.73 13.30
N GLU A 148 6.60 8.59 12.22
CA GLU A 148 5.79 7.42 11.88
C GLU A 148 6.40 6.63 10.72
N LEU A 149 5.82 5.46 10.40
CA LEU A 149 6.31 4.60 9.33
C LEU A 149 6.25 5.29 7.97
N GLU A 150 5.20 6.09 7.74
CA GLU A 150 4.97 6.89 6.53
C GLU A 150 6.15 7.81 6.24
N ASP A 151 6.58 8.59 7.25
CA ASP A 151 7.72 9.51 7.14
C ASP A 151 9.02 8.77 6.77
N ILE A 152 9.20 7.57 7.34
CA ILE A 152 10.38 6.74 7.08
C ILE A 152 10.32 6.19 5.67
N CYS A 153 9.17 5.68 5.24
CA CYS A 153 8.95 5.17 3.90
C CYS A 153 9.24 6.23 2.83
N GLU A 154 8.70 7.44 3.01
CA GLU A 154 8.91 8.56 2.09
C GLU A 154 10.41 8.88 1.93
N LYS A 155 11.12 9.03 3.06
CA LYS A 155 12.57 9.27 3.04
C LYS A 155 13.36 8.13 2.41
N ILE A 156 13.00 6.88 2.68
CA ILE A 156 13.68 5.73 2.05
C ILE A 156 13.48 5.76 0.54
N VAL A 157 12.25 5.98 0.06
CA VAL A 157 11.95 6.07 -1.38
C VAL A 157 12.71 7.23 -2.02
N GLU A 158 12.73 8.41 -1.38
CA GLU A 158 13.48 9.57 -1.85
C GLU A 158 14.98 9.27 -1.97
N VAL A 159 15.58 8.63 -0.95
CA VAL A 159 17.01 8.31 -0.91
C VAL A 159 17.38 7.25 -1.94
N LEU A 160 16.53 6.24 -2.15
CA LEU A 160 16.78 5.18 -3.13
C LEU A 160 16.60 5.65 -4.57
N GLY A 161 15.72 6.63 -4.83
CA GLY A 161 15.45 7.15 -6.16
C GLY A 161 15.12 6.03 -7.15
N ASN A 162 15.93 5.86 -8.19
CA ASN A 162 15.72 4.81 -9.19
C ASN A 162 15.78 3.38 -8.62
N ASP A 163 16.55 3.15 -7.55
CA ASP A 163 16.63 1.84 -6.89
C ASP A 163 15.41 1.55 -6.01
N ALA A 164 14.46 2.50 -5.86
CA ALA A 164 13.23 2.28 -5.10
C ALA A 164 12.34 1.17 -5.70
N GLU A 165 12.50 0.84 -7.00
CA GLU A 165 11.85 -0.33 -7.60
C GLU A 165 12.20 -1.66 -6.90
N LEU A 166 13.37 -1.71 -6.25
CA LEU A 166 13.85 -2.87 -5.53
C LEU A 166 13.22 -2.96 -4.13
N LEU A 167 12.62 -1.89 -3.62
CA LEU A 167 12.04 -1.84 -2.28
C LEU A 167 10.70 -2.59 -2.29
N GLU A 168 10.66 -3.74 -1.61
CA GLU A 168 9.46 -4.58 -1.50
C GLU A 168 8.61 -4.20 -0.30
N SER A 169 9.24 -3.99 0.86
CA SER A 169 8.56 -3.55 2.08
C SER A 169 9.49 -2.80 3.02
N VAL A 170 8.89 -1.96 3.86
CA VAL A 170 9.53 -1.34 5.03
C VAL A 170 8.68 -1.62 6.26
N GLU A 171 9.30 -2.14 7.30
CA GLU A 171 8.63 -2.52 8.55
C GLU A 171 9.38 -1.97 9.77
N ILE A 172 8.66 -1.45 10.76
CA ILE A 172 9.21 -1.18 12.09
C ILE A 172 9.07 -2.45 12.92
N LEU A 173 10.20 -3.08 13.26
CA LEU A 173 10.24 -4.30 14.08
C LEU A 173 10.13 -4.00 15.58
N SER A 174 10.67 -2.87 16.02
CA SER A 174 10.59 -2.44 17.42
C SER A 174 10.88 -0.96 17.57
N GLU A 175 10.28 -0.35 18.59
CA GLU A 175 10.56 1.01 19.06
C GLU A 175 11.19 0.94 20.47
N THR A 176 12.18 1.78 20.75
CA THR A 176 12.82 1.86 22.07
C THR A 176 13.17 3.31 22.39
N HIS A 177 12.72 3.80 23.54
CA HIS A 177 13.06 5.15 23.99
C HIS A 177 14.45 5.22 24.59
N TYR A 178 15.05 6.42 24.59
CA TYR A 178 16.38 6.70 25.16
C TYR A 178 16.61 6.02 26.53
N GLN A 179 15.66 6.17 27.46
CA GLN A 179 15.77 5.68 28.84
C GLN A 179 15.83 4.15 28.96
N GLN A 180 15.40 3.44 27.92
CA GLN A 180 15.36 1.98 27.89
C GLN A 180 16.59 1.38 27.19
N LEU A 181 17.46 2.22 26.61
CA LEU A 181 18.66 1.77 25.91
C LEU A 181 19.85 1.63 26.87
N PRO A 182 20.66 0.57 26.73
CA PRO A 182 21.94 0.46 27.41
C PRO A 182 22.89 1.60 27.03
N GLU A 183 23.76 2.04 27.94
CA GLU A 183 24.73 3.13 27.69
C GLU A 183 25.56 2.95 26.42
N LYS A 184 26.02 1.72 26.14
CA LYS A 184 26.76 1.41 24.91
C LYS A 184 25.94 1.65 23.64
N ALA A 185 24.63 1.37 23.69
CA ALA A 185 23.75 1.63 22.56
C ALA A 185 23.50 3.13 22.38
N ILE A 186 23.37 3.88 23.49
CA ILE A 186 23.23 5.33 23.47
C ILE A 186 24.44 5.97 22.78
N GLN A 187 25.66 5.61 23.20
CA GLN A 187 26.89 6.13 22.63
C GLN A 187 27.06 5.76 21.15
N ARG A 188 26.72 4.52 20.75
CA ARG A 188 26.86 4.06 19.37
C ARG A 188 25.84 4.72 18.43
N LEU A 189 24.62 4.96 18.93
CA LEU A 189 23.52 5.50 18.14
C LEU A 189 23.47 7.02 18.16
N GLY A 190 24.21 7.71 19.03
CA GLY A 190 24.13 9.17 19.11
C GLY A 190 22.78 9.71 19.56
N ILE A 191 21.94 8.88 20.18
CA ILE A 191 20.54 9.21 20.50
C ILE A 191 20.47 10.20 21.67
N GLN A 192 19.55 11.16 21.57
CA GLN A 192 19.25 12.15 22.61
C GLN A 192 17.96 11.82 23.37
N LEU A 193 17.76 12.43 24.55
CA LEU A 193 16.63 12.16 25.45
C LEU A 193 15.25 12.36 24.78
N HIS A 194 15.15 13.30 23.83
CA HIS A 194 13.93 13.66 23.12
C HIS A 194 13.69 12.82 21.85
N GLN A 195 14.55 11.84 21.56
CA GLN A 195 14.47 10.96 20.39
C GLN A 195 14.06 9.54 20.79
N LYS A 196 13.80 8.72 19.77
CA LYS A 196 13.55 7.28 19.89
C LYS A 196 14.43 6.51 18.90
N ASN A 197 14.73 5.26 19.24
CA ASN A 197 15.36 4.32 18.32
C ASN A 197 14.29 3.42 17.70
N LEU A 198 14.32 3.30 16.38
CA LEU A 198 13.48 2.39 15.61
C LEU A 198 14.38 1.31 14.97
N LEU A 199 14.04 0.04 15.20
CA LEU A 199 14.59 -1.06 14.42
C LEU A 199 13.74 -1.21 13.16
N VAL A 200 14.27 -0.78 12.02
CA VAL A 200 13.59 -0.81 10.73
C VAL A 200 14.15 -1.93 9.88
N ARG A 201 13.27 -2.75 9.29
CA ARG A 201 13.61 -3.74 8.27
C ARG A 201 13.23 -3.22 6.90
N MET A 202 14.20 -3.21 6.01
CA MET A 202 14.03 -2.96 4.59
C MET A 202 14.13 -4.29 3.83
N THR A 203 13.06 -4.68 3.14
CA THR A 203 13.03 -5.87 2.28
C THR A 203 13.29 -5.45 0.85
N LEU A 204 14.35 -5.97 0.23
CA LEU A 204 14.72 -5.69 -1.15
C LEU A 204 14.44 -6.91 -2.03
N ARG A 205 13.71 -6.71 -3.13
CA ARG A 205 13.49 -7.73 -4.17
C ARG A 205 13.37 -7.06 -5.54
N SER A 206 14.13 -7.56 -6.49
CA SER A 206 13.97 -7.20 -7.91
C SER A 206 12.91 -8.10 -8.55
N LEU A 207 12.10 -7.50 -9.41
CA LEU A 207 11.03 -8.19 -10.13
C LEU A 207 11.54 -9.01 -11.33
N HIS A 208 12.83 -8.90 -11.68
CA HIS A 208 13.37 -9.43 -12.93
C HIS A 208 14.79 -10.01 -12.82
N SER A 209 15.54 -9.72 -11.75
CA SER A 209 16.95 -10.09 -11.60
C SER A 209 17.33 -10.41 -10.16
N SER A 210 18.44 -11.11 -9.92
CA SER A 210 18.92 -11.37 -8.56
C SER A 210 19.60 -10.14 -7.97
N ILE A 211 19.33 -9.83 -6.69
CA ILE A 211 20.05 -8.79 -5.95
C ILE A 211 21.24 -9.43 -5.23
N THR A 212 22.42 -8.82 -5.32
CA THR A 212 23.60 -9.29 -4.56
C THR A 212 23.59 -8.73 -3.14
N ASN A 213 24.19 -9.47 -2.20
CA ASN A 213 24.37 -8.98 -0.83
C ASN A 213 25.15 -7.66 -0.76
N GLN A 214 26.12 -7.47 -1.67
CA GLN A 214 26.89 -6.24 -1.76
C GLN A 214 26.02 -5.06 -2.16
N LYS A 215 25.19 -5.19 -3.20
CA LYS A 215 24.25 -4.12 -3.61
C LYS A 215 23.28 -3.80 -2.47
N ALA A 216 22.69 -4.82 -1.84
CA ALA A 216 21.78 -4.62 -0.71
C ALA A 216 22.44 -3.90 0.49
N ASN A 217 23.73 -4.17 0.77
CA ASN A 217 24.46 -3.46 1.82
C ASN A 217 24.69 -1.98 1.45
N ILE A 218 25.09 -1.70 0.21
CA ILE A 218 25.28 -0.32 -0.27
C ILE A 218 23.99 0.49 -0.13
N LEU A 219 22.85 -0.08 -0.54
CA LEU A 219 21.55 0.59 -0.42
C LEU A 219 21.15 0.81 1.04
N ARG A 220 21.33 -0.19 1.91
CA ARG A 220 21.10 -0.04 3.34
C ARG A 220 21.95 1.08 3.93
N ASP A 221 23.25 1.12 3.63
CA ASP A 221 24.18 2.09 4.20
C ASP A 221 23.87 3.51 3.72
N LEU A 222 23.52 3.66 2.44
CA LEU A 222 23.04 4.92 1.87
C LEU A 222 21.80 5.42 2.60
N VAL A 223 20.80 4.54 2.78
CA VAL A 223 19.56 4.86 3.50
C VAL A 223 19.87 5.25 4.95
N TYR A 224 20.63 4.41 5.67
CA TYR A 224 21.00 4.65 7.07
C TYR A 224 21.63 6.03 7.27
N GLN A 225 22.61 6.39 6.45
CA GLN A 225 23.33 7.66 6.52
C GLN A 225 22.41 8.89 6.35
N ARG A 226 21.28 8.73 5.65
CA ARG A 226 20.35 9.84 5.37
C ARG A 226 19.20 9.94 6.35
N ILE A 227 18.77 8.83 6.93
CA ILE A 227 17.58 8.80 7.79
C ILE A 227 17.91 8.73 9.29
N HIS A 228 19.10 8.27 9.67
CA HIS A 228 19.54 8.24 11.05
C HIS A 228 19.84 9.67 11.56
N GLN A 229 19.23 10.06 12.68
CA GLN A 229 19.32 11.41 13.26
C GLN A 229 20.10 11.46 14.57
N GLY A 230 20.85 10.41 14.90
CA GLY A 230 21.76 10.42 16.03
C GLY A 230 23.06 11.15 15.72
N GLU A 231 23.67 11.72 16.74
CA GLU A 231 24.90 12.54 16.67
C GLU A 231 26.17 11.77 17.05
#